data_AF-A0A1G3KDV3-F1
#
_entry.id   AF-A0A1G3KDV3-F1
#
_cell.length_a   1.000
_cell.length_b   1.000
_cell.length_c   1.000
_cell.angle_alpha   90.00
_cell.angle_beta   90.00
_cell.angle_gamma   90.00
#
_symmetry.space_group_name_H-M   'P 1'
#
loop_
_entity.id
_entity.type
_entity.pdbx_description
1 polymer ?
#
loop_
_entity_poly.entity_id
_entity_poly.type
_entity_poly.pdbx_seq_one_letter_code
_entity_poly.pdbx_strand_id
1 'polypeptide(L)'
;MFENLQHELDRLSRLQQVEVPLEADSEGYADKECPAEACLFQFKIVAEDWTNLVRDEEVFCPSCRHAAPAKSWYTTEQIEAAKQYARGVVINRINGAMRADAAASKRRQRPGSFLSITLNVKGGRNAVLLPVASAEPMRLRTKCDSCGCRYSYVGAAYFCPSCGHNSAHHTFQQTLATIRTAAGLRETLRNTLGPDEAELMTRTLLEKAIQDTVMSFQRLAEQIYESRAGVSARRNAFQNLDAGSNLWDTVAGSSFEKIVGTAAMDRLRVFYQQRHLLAHQQGIVDADYITRSGDATYAVGQRLVIKESAVLEFAGLIEQLGSALLKSSPFHCGDS
;
A
#
# COMPACT_ATOMS: atom_id res chain seq x y z
N MET A 1 -26.57 -17.54 -48.55
CA MET A 1 -27.10 -17.77 -47.18
C MET A 1 -25.85 -17.83 -46.30
N PHE A 2 -25.75 -16.99 -45.26
CA PHE A 2 -24.53 -16.74 -44.46
C PHE A 2 -23.56 -15.65 -44.97
N GLU A 3 -23.98 -14.78 -45.90
CA GLU A 3 -23.12 -13.71 -46.44
C GLU A 3 -22.71 -12.70 -45.35
N ASN A 4 -23.63 -12.35 -44.43
CA ASN A 4 -23.32 -11.40 -43.36
C ASN A 4 -22.37 -12.01 -42.32
N LEU A 5 -22.58 -13.30 -41.99
CA LEU A 5 -21.69 -14.03 -41.08
C LEU A 5 -20.28 -14.20 -41.65
N GLN A 6 -20.14 -14.55 -42.93
CA GLN A 6 -18.82 -14.67 -43.58
C GLN A 6 -18.08 -13.34 -43.57
N HIS A 7 -18.76 -12.23 -43.90
CA HIS A 7 -18.16 -10.91 -43.89
C HIS A 7 -17.76 -10.45 -42.47
N GLU A 8 -18.55 -10.76 -41.44
CA GLU A 8 -18.19 -10.42 -40.06
C GLU A 8 -17.04 -11.29 -39.53
N LEU A 9 -16.94 -12.57 -39.92
CA LEU A 9 -15.79 -13.42 -39.60
C LEU A 9 -14.49 -12.91 -40.26
N ASP A 10 -14.56 -12.44 -41.51
CA ASP A 10 -13.43 -11.79 -42.19
C ASP A 10 -13.04 -10.46 -41.54
N ARG A 11 -13.99 -9.74 -40.95
CA ARG A 11 -13.73 -8.51 -40.21
C ARG A 11 -13.10 -8.79 -38.85
N LEU A 12 -13.57 -9.82 -38.15
CA LEU A 12 -13.03 -10.28 -36.87
C LEU A 12 -11.62 -10.87 -37.03
N SER A 13 -11.33 -11.56 -38.12
CA SER A 13 -9.98 -12.08 -38.41
C SER A 13 -8.94 -10.98 -38.64
N ARG A 14 -9.39 -9.77 -39.02
CA ARG A 14 -8.56 -8.56 -39.16
C ARG A 14 -8.55 -7.69 -37.90
N LEU A 15 -9.34 -8.00 -36.89
CA LEU A 15 -9.51 -7.17 -35.71
C LEU A 15 -8.38 -7.48 -34.71
N GLN A 16 -7.40 -6.58 -34.62
CA GLN A 16 -6.20 -6.80 -33.81
C GLN A 16 -6.37 -6.40 -32.34
N GLN A 17 -7.23 -5.41 -32.03
CA GLN A 17 -7.37 -4.86 -30.68
C GLN A 17 -8.83 -4.47 -30.37
N VAL A 18 -9.22 -4.66 -29.11
CA VAL A 18 -10.49 -4.18 -28.53
C VAL A 18 -10.13 -3.22 -27.40
N GLU A 19 -10.55 -1.97 -27.51
CA GLU A 19 -10.39 -0.99 -26.45
C GLU A 19 -11.47 -1.22 -25.38
N VAL A 20 -11.05 -1.32 -24.12
CA VAL A 20 -11.95 -1.42 -22.97
C VAL A 20 -11.79 -0.14 -22.16
N PRO A 21 -12.84 0.69 -22.06
CA PRO A 21 -12.76 1.90 -21.25
C PRO A 21 -12.63 1.52 -19.76
N LEU A 22 -11.61 2.06 -19.11
CA LEU A 22 -11.43 1.98 -17.67
C LEU A 22 -11.65 3.39 -17.11
N GLU A 23 -12.67 3.54 -16.29
CA GLU A 23 -12.99 4.82 -15.66
C GLU A 23 -12.33 4.91 -14.28
N ALA A 24 -11.92 6.12 -13.91
CA ALA A 24 -11.55 6.42 -12.54
C ALA A 24 -12.78 6.34 -11.63
N ASP A 25 -12.56 6.16 -10.33
CA ASP A 25 -13.64 6.21 -9.35
C ASP A 25 -14.23 7.63 -9.20
N SER A 26 -15.26 7.75 -8.37
CA SER A 26 -15.95 9.02 -8.10
C SER A 26 -15.04 10.12 -7.51
N GLU A 27 -13.85 9.76 -7.03
CA GLU A 27 -12.86 10.69 -6.49
C GLU A 27 -11.69 10.95 -7.45
N GLY A 28 -11.74 10.41 -8.66
CA GLY A 28 -10.71 10.59 -9.69
C GLY A 28 -9.49 9.69 -9.56
N TYR A 29 -9.56 8.62 -8.75
CA TYR A 29 -8.49 7.65 -8.63
C TYR A 29 -8.68 6.45 -9.57
N ALA A 30 -7.59 6.01 -10.18
CA ALA A 30 -7.54 4.81 -11.00
C ALA A 30 -6.90 3.64 -10.22
N ASP A 31 -7.56 2.48 -10.22
CA ASP A 31 -7.03 1.25 -9.65
C ASP A 31 -5.84 0.71 -10.45
N LYS A 32 -4.82 0.24 -9.73
CA LYS A 32 -3.58 -0.36 -10.21
C LYS A 32 -3.19 -1.55 -9.36
N GLU A 33 -2.51 -2.51 -9.97
CA GLU A 33 -1.98 -3.70 -9.30
C GLU A 33 -0.55 -3.98 -9.75
N CYS A 34 0.28 -4.43 -8.82
CA CYS A 34 1.63 -4.85 -9.15
C CYS A 34 1.61 -6.07 -10.09
N PRO A 35 2.27 -6.01 -11.26
CA PRO A 35 2.29 -7.13 -12.19
C PRO A 35 3.15 -8.32 -11.74
N ALA A 36 3.95 -8.15 -10.68
CA ALA A 36 4.72 -9.25 -10.12
C ALA A 36 3.81 -10.22 -9.36
N GLU A 37 3.74 -11.47 -9.83
CA GLU A 37 2.90 -12.54 -9.25
C GLU A 37 3.17 -12.77 -7.74
N ALA A 38 4.41 -12.57 -7.30
CA ALA A 38 4.78 -12.69 -5.89
C ALA A 38 4.30 -11.53 -5.00
N CYS A 39 3.80 -10.44 -5.59
CA CYS A 39 3.41 -9.23 -4.86
C CYS A 39 1.92 -8.91 -4.99
N LEU A 40 1.42 -8.73 -6.22
CA LEU A 40 0.01 -8.39 -6.53
C LEU A 40 -0.56 -7.23 -5.68
N PHE A 41 0.29 -6.33 -5.19
CA PHE A 41 -0.13 -5.24 -4.33
C PHE A 41 -1.01 -4.25 -5.11
N GLN A 42 -2.20 -4.00 -4.59
CA GLN A 42 -3.16 -3.06 -5.16
C GLN A 42 -3.00 -1.66 -4.56
N PHE A 43 -3.06 -0.65 -5.42
CA PHE A 43 -3.05 0.75 -5.04
C PHE A 43 -3.92 1.55 -6.01
N LYS A 44 -4.28 2.78 -5.63
CA LYS A 44 -4.89 3.73 -6.55
C LYS A 44 -4.02 4.95 -6.73
N ILE A 45 -4.16 5.61 -7.86
CA ILE A 45 -3.41 6.82 -8.21
C ILE A 45 -4.35 7.80 -8.90
N VAL A 46 -4.23 9.09 -8.58
CA VAL A 46 -5.07 10.11 -9.22
C VAL A 46 -4.84 10.05 -10.74
N ALA A 47 -5.91 9.98 -11.52
CA ALA A 47 -5.83 9.78 -12.97
C ALA A 47 -5.05 10.89 -13.68
N GLU A 48 -5.16 12.12 -13.19
CA GLU A 48 -4.35 13.26 -13.64
C GLU A 48 -2.85 13.01 -13.39
N ASP A 49 -2.48 12.55 -12.20
CA ASP A 49 -1.09 12.29 -11.83
C ASP A 49 -0.53 11.08 -12.60
N TRP A 50 -1.37 10.08 -12.89
CA TRP A 50 -1.02 8.97 -13.79
C TRP A 50 -0.67 9.46 -15.19
N THR A 51 -1.36 10.48 -15.68
CA THR A 51 -1.12 11.03 -17.03
C THR A 51 0.06 12.00 -17.04
N ASN A 52 0.21 12.81 -15.99
CA ASN A 52 1.12 13.95 -15.96
C ASN A 52 2.46 13.66 -15.29
N LEU A 53 2.53 12.72 -14.34
CA LEU A 53 3.70 12.46 -13.52
C LEU A 53 4.30 11.05 -13.70
N VAL A 54 3.50 10.08 -14.14
CA VAL A 54 3.97 8.71 -14.34
C VAL A 54 4.54 8.56 -15.75
N ARG A 55 5.71 7.92 -15.86
CA ARG A 55 6.36 7.67 -17.15
C ARG A 55 5.81 6.37 -17.75
N ASP A 56 5.62 6.36 -19.06
CA ASP A 56 5.08 5.20 -19.77
C ASP A 56 5.99 3.96 -19.65
N GLU A 57 7.30 4.19 -19.63
CA GLU A 57 8.31 3.14 -19.61
C GLU A 57 8.48 2.51 -18.22
N GLU A 58 8.23 3.28 -17.16
CA GLU A 58 8.64 2.90 -15.82
C GLU A 58 7.72 3.46 -14.73
N VAL A 59 7.01 2.55 -14.08
CA VAL A 59 6.20 2.76 -12.88
C VAL A 59 6.71 1.81 -11.80
N PHE A 60 6.65 2.22 -10.54
CA PHE A 60 7.15 1.44 -9.41
C PHE A 60 6.02 0.93 -8.52
N CYS A 61 6.17 -0.29 -7.99
CA CYS A 61 5.22 -0.81 -7.01
C CYS A 61 5.40 -0.05 -5.70
N PRO A 62 4.33 0.52 -5.11
CA PRO A 62 4.45 1.21 -3.83
C PRO A 62 4.90 0.30 -2.69
N SER A 63 4.65 -1.01 -2.77
CA SER A 63 5.03 -1.96 -1.73
C SER A 63 6.44 -2.55 -1.96
N CYS A 64 6.66 -3.22 -3.10
CA CYS A 64 7.90 -4.00 -3.35
C CYS A 64 8.93 -3.32 -4.27
N ARG A 65 8.62 -2.14 -4.81
CA ARG A 65 9.44 -1.40 -5.80
C ARG A 65 9.64 -2.09 -7.16
N HIS A 66 8.91 -3.17 -7.46
CA HIS A 66 8.95 -3.76 -8.80
C HIS A 66 8.67 -2.69 -9.86
N ALA A 67 9.49 -2.65 -10.91
CA ALA A 67 9.40 -1.66 -11.97
C ALA A 67 8.85 -2.30 -13.25
N ALA A 68 7.84 -1.70 -13.84
CA ALA A 68 7.24 -2.16 -15.09
C ALA A 68 6.60 -1.00 -15.87
N PRO A 69 6.42 -1.12 -17.21
CA PRO A 69 5.75 -0.10 -18.02
C PRO A 69 4.32 0.17 -17.56
N ALA A 70 3.81 1.40 -17.76
CA ALA A 70 2.48 1.83 -17.29
C ALA A 70 1.33 0.92 -17.75
N LYS A 71 1.46 0.31 -18.93
CA LYS A 71 0.48 -0.63 -19.50
C LYS A 71 0.45 -2.00 -18.83
N SER A 72 1.30 -2.27 -17.84
CA SER A 72 1.32 -3.53 -17.10
C SER A 72 0.52 -3.50 -15.79
N TRP A 73 0.04 -2.33 -15.37
CA TRP A 73 -0.51 -2.11 -14.02
C TRP A 73 -2.03 -2.18 -13.96
N TYR A 74 -2.63 -3.16 -14.62
CA TYR A 74 -4.07 -3.42 -14.52
C TYR A 74 -4.35 -4.41 -13.41
N THR A 75 -5.47 -4.23 -12.70
CA THR A 75 -5.87 -5.23 -11.69
C THR A 75 -6.28 -6.53 -12.35
N THR A 76 -6.08 -7.64 -11.65
CA THR A 76 -6.55 -8.96 -12.09
C THR A 76 -8.05 -8.93 -12.44
N GLU A 77 -8.86 -8.21 -11.65
CA GLU A 77 -10.29 -8.02 -11.90
C GLU A 77 -10.56 -7.24 -13.20
N GLN A 78 -9.81 -6.17 -13.47
CA GLN A 78 -9.91 -5.42 -14.72
C GLN A 78 -9.53 -6.27 -15.93
N ILE A 79 -8.47 -7.08 -15.82
CA ILE A 79 -8.03 -7.99 -16.89
C ILE A 79 -9.12 -9.03 -17.17
N GLU A 80 -9.72 -9.63 -16.15
CA GLU A 80 -10.79 -10.61 -16.32
C GLU A 80 -12.07 -9.99 -16.87
N ALA A 81 -12.47 -8.81 -16.38
CA ALA A 81 -13.59 -8.05 -16.92
C ALA A 81 -13.38 -7.69 -18.40
N ALA A 82 -12.16 -7.25 -18.76
CA ALA A 82 -11.81 -6.95 -20.15
C ALA A 82 -11.87 -8.19 -21.06
N LYS A 83 -11.40 -9.35 -20.59
CA LYS A 83 -11.52 -10.63 -21.32
C LYS A 83 -12.99 -11.02 -21.53
N GLN A 84 -13.82 -10.88 -20.50
CA GLN A 84 -15.26 -11.17 -20.59
C GLN A 84 -15.96 -10.23 -21.57
N TYR A 85 -15.65 -8.94 -21.50
CA TYR A 85 -16.16 -7.93 -22.43
C TYR A 85 -15.76 -8.23 -23.87
N ALA A 86 -14.47 -8.48 -24.13
CA ALA A 86 -13.96 -8.79 -25.46
C ALA A 86 -14.67 -10.02 -26.06
N ARG A 87 -14.84 -11.09 -25.27
CA ARG A 87 -15.62 -12.27 -25.67
C ARG A 87 -17.06 -11.90 -25.99
N GLY A 88 -17.70 -11.09 -25.16
CA GLY A 88 -19.06 -10.58 -25.37
C GLY A 88 -19.22 -9.80 -26.68
N VAL A 89 -18.28 -8.90 -27.00
CA VAL A 89 -18.28 -8.14 -28.26
C VAL A 89 -18.21 -9.05 -29.47
N VAL A 90 -17.31 -10.04 -29.45
CA VAL A 90 -17.18 -11.04 -30.53
C VAL A 90 -18.47 -11.85 -30.70
N ILE A 91 -19.01 -12.37 -29.58
CA ILE A 91 -20.25 -13.15 -29.58
C ILE A 91 -21.43 -12.31 -30.10
N ASN A 92 -21.52 -11.04 -29.71
CA ASN A 92 -22.59 -10.15 -30.15
C ASN A 92 -22.52 -9.84 -31.64
N ARG A 93 -21.32 -9.62 -32.19
CA ARG A 93 -21.10 -9.42 -33.63
C ARG A 93 -21.52 -10.65 -34.43
N ILE A 94 -21.10 -11.84 -34.01
CA ILE A 94 -21.49 -13.12 -34.62
C ILE A 94 -23.02 -13.30 -34.55
N ASN A 95 -23.62 -13.13 -33.38
CA ASN A 95 -25.07 -13.26 -33.19
C ASN A 95 -25.85 -12.25 -34.04
N GLY A 96 -25.36 -11.01 -34.16
CA GLY A 96 -25.93 -9.98 -35.01
C GLY A 96 -25.92 -10.38 -36.48
N ALA A 97 -24.78 -10.86 -36.98
CA ALA A 97 -24.62 -11.34 -38.35
C ALA A 97 -25.52 -12.55 -38.65
N MET A 98 -25.59 -13.52 -37.73
CA MET A 98 -26.50 -14.67 -37.86
C MET A 98 -27.98 -14.27 -37.88
N ARG A 99 -28.38 -13.28 -37.05
CA ARG A 99 -29.75 -12.72 -37.09
C ARG A 99 -30.03 -12.01 -38.41
N ALA A 100 -29.06 -11.27 -38.95
CA ALA A 100 -29.18 -10.60 -40.24
C ALA A 100 -29.35 -11.62 -41.38
N ASP A 101 -28.56 -12.70 -41.38
CA ASP A 101 -28.69 -13.79 -42.34
C ASP A 101 -30.03 -14.53 -42.21
N ALA A 102 -30.50 -14.79 -41.00
CA ALA A 102 -31.81 -15.37 -40.76
C ALA A 102 -32.95 -14.47 -41.28
N ALA A 103 -32.86 -13.16 -41.06
CA ALA A 103 -33.83 -12.19 -41.54
C ALA A 103 -33.81 -12.07 -43.08
N ALA A 104 -32.63 -12.04 -43.70
CA ALA A 104 -32.47 -12.03 -45.15
C ALA A 104 -33.03 -13.31 -45.79
N SER A 105 -32.82 -14.47 -45.14
CA SER A 105 -33.40 -15.74 -45.57
C SER A 105 -34.93 -15.74 -45.49
N LYS A 106 -35.52 -15.19 -44.42
CA LYS A 106 -36.98 -15.05 -44.28
C LYS A 106 -37.57 -14.14 -45.36
N ARG A 107 -36.89 -13.04 -45.71
CA ARG A 107 -37.32 -12.14 -46.81
C ARG A 107 -37.24 -12.77 -48.20
N ARG A 108 -36.35 -13.75 -48.42
CA ARG A 108 -36.23 -14.48 -49.70
C ARG A 108 -37.27 -15.59 -49.87
N GLN A 109 -38.10 -15.89 -48.86
CA GLN A 109 -39.18 -16.87 -48.99
C GLN A 109 -40.37 -16.27 -49.76
N ARG A 110 -40.73 -16.90 -50.89
CA ARG A 110 -41.94 -16.56 -51.67
C ARG A 110 -43.19 -17.22 -51.05
N PRO A 111 -44.38 -16.58 -51.10
CA PRO A 111 -45.62 -17.22 -50.67
C PRO A 111 -45.89 -18.44 -51.58
N GLY A 112 -45.89 -19.67 -51.03
CA GLY A 112 -46.19 -20.90 -51.76
C GLY A 112 -45.04 -21.93 -51.96
N SER A 113 -43.89 -21.77 -51.30
CA SER A 113 -42.79 -22.75 -51.35
C SER A 113 -43.14 -24.07 -50.62
N PHE A 114 -42.96 -25.22 -51.28
CA PHE A 114 -43.28 -26.57 -50.77
C PHE A 114 -42.30 -27.07 -49.68
N LEU A 115 -41.15 -26.41 -49.49
CA LEU A 115 -40.26 -26.62 -48.34
C LEU A 115 -39.92 -25.28 -47.67
N SER A 116 -40.17 -25.20 -46.36
CA SER A 116 -39.81 -24.08 -45.49
C SER A 116 -38.60 -24.46 -44.62
N ILE A 117 -37.41 -23.98 -44.97
CA ILE A 117 -36.24 -24.06 -44.09
C ILE A 117 -36.20 -22.76 -43.30
N THR A 118 -36.64 -22.80 -42.04
CA THR A 118 -36.64 -21.64 -41.15
C THR A 118 -35.45 -21.72 -40.20
N LEU A 119 -34.49 -20.79 -40.34
CA LEU A 119 -33.38 -20.66 -39.39
C LEU A 119 -33.88 -19.91 -38.14
N ASN A 120 -34.02 -20.62 -37.02
CA ASN A 120 -34.35 -20.02 -35.72
C ASN A 120 -33.09 -19.86 -34.88
N VAL A 121 -32.58 -18.62 -34.81
CA VAL A 121 -31.39 -18.29 -34.01
C VAL A 121 -31.84 -17.80 -32.62
N LYS A 122 -31.58 -18.59 -31.58
CA LYS A 122 -31.72 -18.17 -30.17
C LYS A 122 -30.42 -17.49 -29.73
N GLY A 123 -30.32 -16.17 -29.89
CA GLY A 123 -29.10 -15.40 -29.52
C GLY A 123 -29.09 -14.99 -28.04
N GLY A 124 -27.92 -15.12 -27.40
CA GLY A 124 -27.66 -14.80 -25.99
C GLY A 124 -27.72 -13.29 -25.65
N ARG A 125 -27.73 -13.00 -24.34
CA ARG A 125 -27.87 -11.66 -23.74
C ARG A 125 -26.67 -10.75 -24.05
N ASN A 126 -26.94 -9.46 -24.24
CA ASN A 126 -25.93 -8.42 -24.41
C ASN A 126 -25.09 -8.29 -23.13
N ALA A 127 -23.77 -8.38 -23.24
CA ALA A 127 -22.86 -8.11 -22.13
C ALA A 127 -22.95 -6.63 -21.74
N VAL A 128 -23.36 -6.36 -20.51
CA VAL A 128 -23.34 -5.04 -19.88
C VAL A 128 -22.06 -4.95 -19.04
N LEU A 129 -21.33 -3.83 -19.17
CA LEU A 129 -20.20 -3.52 -18.31
C LEU A 129 -20.72 -3.29 -16.88
N LEU A 130 -20.29 -4.11 -15.92
CA LEU A 130 -20.41 -3.79 -14.50
C LEU A 130 -19.13 -3.07 -14.05
N PRO A 131 -19.22 -1.85 -13.52
CA PRO A 131 -18.09 -1.24 -12.83
C PRO A 131 -17.72 -2.08 -11.62
N VAL A 132 -16.44 -2.44 -11.50
CA VAL A 132 -15.90 -3.12 -10.33
C VAL A 132 -15.73 -2.05 -9.24
N ALA A 133 -16.76 -1.86 -8.42
CA ALA A 133 -16.68 -0.98 -7.27
C ALA A 133 -15.84 -1.66 -6.17
N SER A 134 -14.72 -1.04 -5.77
CA SER A 134 -13.79 -1.60 -4.76
C SER A 134 -13.69 -0.73 -3.51
N ALA A 135 -14.00 -1.37 -2.38
CA ALA A 135 -13.82 -1.04 -0.95
C ALA A 135 -13.21 0.32 -0.57
N GLU A 136 -14.01 1.21 0.02
CA GLU A 136 -13.57 2.56 0.44
C GLU A 136 -13.02 2.75 1.86
N PRO A 137 -13.51 2.10 2.94
CA PRO A 137 -13.31 2.68 4.28
C PRO A 137 -11.91 2.52 4.90
N MET A 138 -10.97 1.81 4.27
CA MET A 138 -9.63 1.54 4.83
C MET A 138 -8.46 2.02 3.96
N ARG A 139 -8.69 2.91 2.98
CA ARG A 139 -7.61 3.44 2.13
C ARG A 139 -6.92 4.64 2.77
N LEU A 140 -5.60 4.56 2.88
CA LEU A 140 -4.74 5.70 3.22
C LEU A 140 -4.44 6.50 1.96
N ARG A 141 -4.54 7.83 2.03
CA ARG A 141 -4.17 8.75 0.94
C ARG A 141 -2.87 9.44 1.28
N THR A 142 -2.01 9.61 0.29
CA THR A 142 -0.70 10.25 0.46
C THR A 142 -0.28 11.03 -0.78
N LYS A 143 0.71 11.90 -0.60
CA LYS A 143 1.36 12.70 -1.64
C LYS A 143 2.87 12.51 -1.51
N CYS A 144 3.53 12.18 -2.62
CA CYS A 144 5.00 12.07 -2.64
C CYS A 144 5.64 13.44 -2.42
N ASP A 145 6.59 13.50 -1.50
CA ASP A 145 7.43 14.65 -1.18
C ASP A 145 8.44 14.99 -2.29
N SER A 146 8.90 14.00 -3.05
CA SER A 146 9.86 14.19 -4.14
C SER A 146 9.23 14.66 -5.47
N CYS A 147 8.10 14.07 -5.89
CA CYS A 147 7.50 14.37 -7.21
C CYS A 147 6.05 14.87 -7.14
N GLY A 148 5.44 14.95 -5.96
CA GLY A 148 4.07 15.43 -5.80
C GLY A 148 2.96 14.42 -6.15
N CYS A 149 3.31 13.22 -6.62
CA CYS A 149 2.35 12.18 -7.01
C CYS A 149 1.41 11.79 -5.85
N ARG A 150 0.10 11.87 -6.09
CA ARG A 150 -0.98 11.51 -5.18
C ARG A 150 -1.47 10.09 -5.44
N TYR A 151 -1.44 9.27 -4.41
CA TYR A 151 -1.83 7.87 -4.49
C TYR A 151 -2.45 7.40 -3.18
N SER A 152 -3.19 6.29 -3.23
CA SER A 152 -3.81 5.65 -2.09
C SER A 152 -3.61 4.14 -2.10
N TYR A 153 -3.67 3.52 -0.94
CA TYR A 153 -3.41 2.09 -0.78
C TYR A 153 -4.02 1.58 0.52
N VAL A 154 -4.11 0.26 0.63
CA VAL A 154 -4.44 -0.44 1.89
C VAL A 154 -3.17 -1.12 2.39
N GLY A 155 -2.88 -1.01 3.69
CA GLY A 155 -1.66 -1.56 4.29
C GLY A 155 -0.48 -0.57 4.22
N ALA A 156 0.68 -1.04 3.80
CA ALA A 156 1.93 -0.26 3.82
C ALA A 156 2.52 -0.07 2.41
N ALA A 157 2.75 1.20 2.05
CA ALA A 157 3.41 1.62 0.82
C ALA A 157 4.67 2.41 1.12
N TYR A 158 5.82 1.92 0.69
CA TYR A 158 7.14 2.48 0.98
C TYR A 158 7.72 3.32 -0.15
N PHE A 159 7.21 3.16 -1.38
CA PHE A 159 7.77 3.79 -2.58
C PHE A 159 6.71 4.61 -3.30
N CYS A 160 7.12 5.73 -3.90
CA CYS A 160 6.26 6.46 -4.82
C CYS A 160 6.06 5.68 -6.13
N PRO A 161 4.82 5.52 -6.62
CA PRO A 161 4.58 4.80 -7.88
C PRO A 161 5.14 5.51 -9.13
N SER A 162 5.27 6.84 -9.10
CA SER A 162 5.84 7.61 -10.21
C SER A 162 7.37 7.59 -10.20
N CYS A 163 8.01 8.09 -9.13
CA CYS A 163 9.47 8.29 -9.12
C CYS A 163 10.26 7.18 -8.40
N GLY A 164 9.59 6.22 -7.76
CA GLY A 164 10.25 5.14 -7.01
C GLY A 164 10.97 5.60 -5.74
N HIS A 165 10.82 6.87 -5.36
CA HIS A 165 11.44 7.43 -4.16
C HIS A 165 10.89 6.74 -2.92
N ASN A 166 11.79 6.33 -2.02
CA ASN A 166 11.44 5.81 -0.72
C ASN A 166 11.65 6.92 0.32
N SER A 167 10.57 7.62 0.65
CA SER A 167 10.62 8.64 1.68
C SER A 167 10.64 7.95 3.05
N ALA A 168 11.78 8.04 3.75
CA ALA A 168 11.84 7.60 5.15
C ALA A 168 10.86 8.39 6.02
N HIS A 169 10.57 9.66 5.69
CA HIS A 169 9.56 10.45 6.36
C HIS A 169 8.16 9.84 6.21
N HIS A 170 7.74 9.55 4.98
CA HIS A 170 6.45 8.90 4.72
C HIS A 170 6.36 7.54 5.42
N THR A 171 7.40 6.70 5.26
CA THR A 171 7.47 5.38 5.90
C THR A 171 7.38 5.48 7.42
N PHE A 172 8.04 6.47 8.01
CA PHE A 172 8.00 6.74 9.44
C PHE A 172 6.58 7.08 9.91
N GLN A 173 5.93 8.04 9.25
CA GLN A 173 4.55 8.44 9.58
C GLN A 173 3.55 7.27 9.46
N GLN A 174 3.64 6.48 8.38
CA GLN A 174 2.78 5.30 8.20
C GLN A 174 3.02 4.24 9.28
N THR A 175 4.27 4.03 9.65
CA THR A 175 4.61 3.04 10.69
C THR A 175 4.00 3.47 12.03
N LEU A 176 4.12 4.75 12.40
CA LEU A 176 3.49 5.28 13.62
C LEU A 176 1.96 5.21 13.57
N ALA A 177 1.34 5.46 12.42
CA ALA A 177 -0.10 5.29 12.25
C ALA A 177 -0.52 3.81 12.46
N THR A 178 0.24 2.87 11.87
CA THR A 178 0.01 1.43 12.03
C THR A 178 0.16 0.99 13.48
N ILE A 179 1.18 1.50 14.19
CA ILE A 179 1.42 1.27 15.61
C ILE A 179 0.22 1.73 16.45
N ARG A 180 -0.30 2.93 16.19
CA ARG A 180 -1.46 3.48 16.91
C ARG A 180 -2.72 2.67 16.64
N THR A 181 -2.95 2.25 15.39
CA THR A 181 -4.05 1.34 15.06
C THR A 181 -3.91 0.01 15.81
N ALA A 182 -2.73 -0.60 15.77
CA ALA A 182 -2.45 -1.86 16.47
C ALA A 182 -2.71 -1.76 17.97
N ALA A 183 -2.37 -0.63 18.59
CA ALA A 183 -2.61 -0.36 20.00
C ALA A 183 -4.11 -0.36 20.36
N GLY A 184 -4.97 0.14 19.47
CA GLY A 184 -6.43 0.22 19.67
C GLY A 184 -7.24 -1.00 19.24
N LEU A 185 -6.60 -2.08 18.74
CA LEU A 185 -7.32 -3.24 18.18
C LEU A 185 -7.84 -4.25 19.21
N ARG A 186 -7.51 -4.10 20.50
CA ARG A 186 -7.80 -5.12 21.53
C ARG A 186 -9.28 -5.51 21.58
N GLU A 187 -10.19 -4.53 21.66
CA GLU A 187 -11.63 -4.81 21.75
C GLU A 187 -12.17 -5.45 20.46
N THR A 188 -11.70 -5.00 19.30
CA THR A 188 -12.05 -5.60 18.00
C THR A 188 -11.63 -7.07 17.94
N LEU A 189 -10.42 -7.39 18.39
CA LEU A 189 -9.92 -8.76 18.43
C LEU A 189 -10.73 -9.62 19.42
N ARG A 190 -11.06 -9.10 20.61
CA ARG A 190 -11.90 -9.80 21.60
C ARG A 190 -13.31 -10.10 21.09
N ASN A 191 -13.86 -9.23 20.25
CA ASN A 191 -15.18 -9.42 19.65
C ASN A 191 -15.17 -10.39 18.46
N THR A 192 -14.01 -10.64 17.85
CA THR A 192 -13.89 -11.44 16.61
C THR A 192 -13.30 -12.82 16.85
N LEU A 193 -12.43 -12.97 17.84
CA LEU A 193 -11.64 -14.18 18.11
C LEU A 193 -11.98 -14.79 19.48
N GLY A 194 -11.48 -16.01 19.73
CA GLY A 194 -11.52 -16.61 21.06
C GLY A 194 -10.73 -15.80 22.09
N PRO A 195 -11.06 -15.85 23.41
CA PRO A 195 -10.40 -15.04 24.43
C PRO A 195 -8.87 -15.17 24.46
N ASP A 196 -8.35 -16.40 24.37
CA ASP A 196 -6.91 -16.68 24.40
C ASP A 196 -6.20 -16.19 23.12
N GLU A 197 -6.84 -16.39 21.96
CA GLU A 197 -6.32 -15.94 20.66
C GLU A 197 -6.26 -14.41 20.59
N ALA A 198 -7.31 -13.73 21.06
CA ALA A 198 -7.37 -12.28 21.12
C ALA A 198 -6.28 -11.69 22.00
N GLU A 199 -6.02 -12.28 23.17
CA GLU A 199 -4.96 -11.82 24.08
C GLU A 199 -3.56 -12.11 23.50
N LEU A 200 -3.36 -13.28 22.89
CA LEU A 200 -2.11 -13.63 22.21
C LEU A 200 -1.80 -12.66 21.06
N MET A 201 -2.78 -12.37 20.21
CA MET A 201 -2.61 -11.43 19.09
C MET A 201 -2.39 -10.00 19.58
N THR A 202 -3.16 -9.55 20.58
CA THR A 202 -2.99 -8.22 21.19
C THR A 202 -1.58 -8.06 21.72
N ARG A 203 -1.08 -9.01 22.53
CA ARG A 203 0.28 -8.98 23.05
C ARG A 203 1.31 -8.92 21.92
N THR A 204 1.17 -9.78 20.92
CA THR A 204 2.10 -9.85 19.78
C THR A 204 2.15 -8.53 19.01
N LEU A 205 0.99 -7.91 18.75
CA LEU A 205 0.90 -6.61 18.09
C LEU A 205 1.56 -5.49 18.90
N LEU A 206 1.33 -5.44 20.21
CA LEU A 206 1.93 -4.43 21.09
C LEU A 206 3.46 -4.59 21.19
N GLU A 207 3.96 -5.82 21.33
CA GLU A 207 5.41 -6.08 21.36
C GLU A 207 6.07 -5.73 20.01
N LYS A 208 5.44 -6.10 18.90
CA LYS A 208 5.89 -5.74 17.56
C LYS A 208 5.89 -4.23 17.33
N ALA A 209 4.89 -3.52 17.86
CA ALA A 209 4.80 -2.07 17.77
C ALA A 209 6.00 -1.37 18.45
N ILE A 210 6.43 -1.82 19.63
CA ILE A 210 7.65 -1.32 20.29
C ILE A 210 8.88 -1.50 19.39
N GLN A 211 9.03 -2.68 18.77
CA GLN A 211 10.16 -2.96 17.88
C GLN A 211 10.14 -2.07 16.62
N ASP A 212 8.99 -1.98 15.95
CA ASP A 212 8.82 -1.20 14.72
C ASP A 212 9.00 0.32 14.96
N THR A 213 8.67 0.79 16.16
CA THR A 213 8.86 2.19 16.56
C THR A 213 10.35 2.58 16.49
N VAL A 214 11.25 1.74 17.03
CA VAL A 214 12.70 1.98 16.96
C VAL A 214 13.22 1.86 15.53
N MET A 215 12.77 0.85 14.79
CA MET A 215 13.24 0.63 13.42
C MET A 215 12.85 1.75 12.46
N SER A 216 11.62 2.27 12.60
CA SER A 216 11.16 3.40 11.78
C SER A 216 11.93 4.68 12.09
N PHE A 217 12.17 4.97 13.38
CA PHE A 217 13.00 6.11 13.79
C PHE A 217 14.45 5.98 13.30
N GLN A 218 15.07 4.80 13.45
CA GLN A 218 16.43 4.57 12.96
C GLN A 218 16.53 4.93 11.48
N ARG A 219 15.63 4.42 10.64
CA ARG A 219 15.66 4.66 9.20
C ARG A 219 15.53 6.14 8.87
N LEU A 220 14.62 6.85 9.55
CA LEU A 220 14.46 8.29 9.41
C LEU A 220 15.73 9.04 9.78
N ALA A 221 16.29 8.74 10.95
CA ALA A 221 17.48 9.40 11.47
C ALA A 221 18.71 9.15 10.59
N GLU A 222 18.91 7.92 10.08
CA GLU A 222 19.99 7.58 9.15
C GLU A 222 19.91 8.40 7.86
N GLN A 223 18.72 8.50 7.25
CA GLN A 223 18.54 9.27 6.01
C GLN A 223 18.78 10.77 6.23
N ILE A 224 18.26 11.35 7.32
CA ILE A 224 18.47 12.77 7.62
C ILE A 224 19.95 13.02 7.94
N TYR A 225 20.57 12.15 8.74
CA TYR A 225 21.98 12.25 9.08
C TYR A 225 22.87 12.20 7.83
N GLU A 226 22.65 11.23 6.94
CA GLU A 226 23.42 11.11 5.69
C GLU A 226 23.28 12.36 4.82
N SER A 227 22.06 12.89 4.70
CA SER A 227 21.80 14.12 3.93
C SER A 227 22.53 15.35 4.49
N ARG A 228 22.80 15.37 5.80
CA ARG A 228 23.37 16.53 6.51
C ARG A 228 24.89 16.40 6.71
N ALA A 229 25.37 15.21 7.06
CA ALA A 229 26.77 14.92 7.30
C ALA A 229 27.54 14.59 6.00
N GLY A 230 26.84 14.27 4.92
CA GLY A 230 27.44 13.80 3.66
C GLY A 230 28.05 12.40 3.73
N VAL A 231 27.89 11.71 4.88
CA VAL A 231 28.38 10.35 5.13
C VAL A 231 27.32 9.55 5.88
N SER A 232 27.22 8.26 5.59
CA SER A 232 26.29 7.38 6.28
C SER A 232 26.76 7.14 7.72
N ALA A 233 25.80 7.08 8.66
CA ALA A 233 26.10 6.73 10.05
C ALA A 233 26.57 5.27 10.17
N ARG A 234 27.28 4.96 11.26
CA ARG A 234 27.60 3.56 11.60
C ARG A 234 26.30 2.75 11.70
N ARG A 235 26.31 1.52 11.19
CA ARG A 235 25.16 0.60 11.27
C ARG A 235 24.59 0.53 12.69
N ASN A 236 23.27 0.69 12.80
CA ASN A 236 22.50 0.65 14.05
C ASN A 236 22.88 1.74 15.07
N ALA A 237 23.56 2.82 14.66
CA ALA A 237 23.89 3.89 15.59
C ALA A 237 22.66 4.49 16.28
N PHE A 238 21.54 4.60 15.56
CA PHE A 238 20.28 5.12 16.09
C PHE A 238 19.40 4.07 16.79
N GLN A 239 19.84 2.81 16.90
CA GLN A 239 19.23 1.87 17.85
C GLN A 239 19.76 2.04 19.28
N ASN A 240 20.76 2.90 19.46
CA ASN A 240 21.27 3.31 20.75
C ASN A 240 21.02 4.82 20.89
N LEU A 241 20.21 5.21 21.88
CA LEU A 241 19.81 6.60 22.08
C LEU A 241 21.00 7.53 22.34
N ASP A 242 21.97 7.13 23.17
CA ASP A 242 23.12 7.96 23.50
C ASP A 242 24.05 8.12 22.30
N ALA A 243 24.30 7.03 21.56
CA ALA A 243 25.11 7.07 20.35
C ALA A 243 24.45 7.95 19.26
N GLY A 244 23.15 7.76 19.02
CA GLY A 244 22.37 8.58 18.09
C GLY A 244 22.32 10.06 18.50
N SER A 245 22.14 10.32 19.79
CA SER A 245 22.11 11.67 20.35
C SER A 245 23.46 12.38 20.20
N ASN A 246 24.57 11.68 20.43
CA ASN A 246 25.93 12.23 20.25
C ASN A 246 26.24 12.53 18.78
N LEU A 247 25.84 11.64 17.86
CA LEU A 247 25.95 11.89 16.42
C LEU A 247 25.14 13.14 16.02
N TRP A 248 23.94 13.28 16.57
CA TRP A 248 23.08 14.41 16.26
C TRP A 248 23.61 15.72 16.84
N ASP A 249 24.12 15.73 18.07
CA ASP A 249 24.73 16.92 18.68
C ASP A 249 25.98 17.36 17.90
N THR A 250 26.77 16.42 17.37
CA THR A 250 27.95 16.74 16.55
C THR A 250 27.58 17.44 15.24
N VAL A 251 26.50 17.02 14.57
CA VAL A 251 26.13 17.50 13.22
C VAL A 251 25.11 18.66 13.26
N ALA A 252 24.32 18.76 14.34
CA ALA A 252 23.26 19.74 14.49
C ALA A 252 23.37 20.67 15.70
N GLY A 253 24.33 20.44 16.61
CA GLY A 253 24.52 21.23 17.83
C GLY A 253 23.43 21.03 18.90
N SER A 254 22.52 20.08 18.67
CA SER A 254 21.42 19.76 19.57
C SER A 254 21.34 18.26 19.78
N SER A 255 21.41 17.81 21.04
CA SER A 255 21.23 16.42 21.43
C SER A 255 19.75 16.04 21.47
N PHE A 256 19.43 14.75 21.49
CA PHE A 256 18.03 14.31 21.65
C PHE A 256 17.42 14.80 22.97
N GLU A 257 18.21 14.84 24.03
CA GLU A 257 17.77 15.35 25.33
C GLU A 257 17.42 16.85 25.28
N LYS A 258 18.17 17.66 24.53
CA LYS A 258 17.80 19.08 24.31
C LYS A 258 16.48 19.24 23.53
N ILE A 259 16.11 18.24 22.71
CA ILE A 259 14.90 18.27 21.88
C ILE A 259 13.65 17.90 22.68
N VAL A 260 13.69 16.79 23.43
CA VAL A 260 12.52 16.26 24.14
C VAL A 260 12.50 16.57 25.64
N GLY A 261 13.63 17.00 26.20
CA GLY A 261 13.81 17.20 27.64
C GLY A 261 14.17 15.91 28.38
N THR A 262 14.73 16.06 29.59
CA THR A 262 15.26 14.94 30.39
C THR A 262 14.20 13.90 30.73
N ALA A 263 13.00 14.31 31.15
CA ALA A 263 11.94 13.36 31.51
C ALA A 263 11.51 12.47 30.33
N ALA A 264 11.37 13.05 29.13
CA ALA A 264 11.07 12.30 27.92
C ALA A 264 12.23 11.39 27.50
N MET A 265 13.48 11.86 27.67
CA MET A 265 14.67 11.08 27.39
C MET A 265 14.76 9.84 28.29
N ASP A 266 14.44 9.97 29.58
CA ASP A 266 14.40 8.85 30.52
C ASP A 266 13.33 7.82 30.14
N ARG A 267 12.15 8.26 29.71
CA ARG A 267 11.11 7.37 29.17
C ARG A 267 11.57 6.64 27.90
N LEU A 268 12.23 7.36 26.97
CA LEU A 268 12.80 6.76 25.78
C LEU A 268 13.86 5.70 26.12
N ARG A 269 14.73 5.95 27.12
CA ARG A 269 15.71 4.97 27.60
C ARG A 269 15.04 3.67 28.02
N VAL A 270 13.97 3.74 28.81
CA VAL A 270 13.17 2.56 29.21
C VAL A 270 12.67 1.81 27.96
N PHE A 271 12.01 2.50 27.02
CA PHE A 271 11.45 1.85 25.83
C PHE A 271 12.50 1.20 24.91
N TYR A 272 13.68 1.82 24.77
CA TYR A 272 14.79 1.24 24.00
C TYR A 272 15.35 -0.02 24.67
N GLN A 273 15.45 -0.04 26.01
CA GLN A 273 15.84 -1.25 26.74
C GLN A 273 14.76 -2.33 26.64
N GLN A 274 13.47 -1.97 26.72
CA GLN A 274 12.36 -2.92 26.50
C GLN A 274 12.44 -3.55 25.10
N ARG A 275 12.70 -2.76 24.06
CA ARG A 275 12.93 -3.25 22.70
C ARG A 275 14.08 -4.26 22.65
N HIS A 276 15.19 -4.00 23.35
CA HIS A 276 16.32 -4.92 23.41
C HIS A 276 15.90 -6.28 23.99
N LEU A 277 15.18 -6.29 25.12
CA LEU A 277 14.68 -7.50 25.75
C LEU A 277 13.71 -8.26 24.84
N LEU A 278 12.77 -7.55 24.19
CA LEU A 278 11.82 -8.16 23.26
C LEU A 278 12.52 -8.78 22.04
N ALA A 279 13.56 -8.12 21.51
CA ALA A 279 14.28 -8.59 20.32
C ALA A 279 15.23 -9.77 20.60
N HIS A 280 15.83 -9.85 21.80
CA HIS A 280 16.95 -10.76 22.06
C HIS A 280 16.78 -11.65 23.29
N GLN A 281 15.87 -11.32 24.21
CA GLN A 281 15.70 -12.03 25.48
C GLN A 281 14.26 -12.49 25.71
N GLN A 282 13.44 -12.57 24.65
CA GLN A 282 12.02 -12.98 24.73
C GLN A 282 11.18 -12.10 25.69
N GLY A 283 11.63 -10.87 25.96
CA GLY A 283 11.04 -9.97 26.93
C GLY A 283 11.36 -10.30 28.38
N ILE A 284 12.30 -11.18 28.69
CA ILE A 284 12.75 -11.47 30.05
C ILE A 284 13.71 -10.38 30.51
N VAL A 285 13.51 -9.86 31.72
CA VAL A 285 14.28 -8.78 32.32
C VAL A 285 15.61 -9.30 32.85
N ASP A 286 16.71 -8.65 32.47
CA ASP A 286 18.06 -8.91 32.97
C ASP A 286 18.58 -7.75 33.85
N ALA A 287 19.78 -7.92 34.40
CA ALA A 287 20.41 -6.90 35.25
C ALA A 287 20.83 -5.64 34.47
N ASP A 288 21.15 -5.79 33.18
CA ASP A 288 21.55 -4.68 32.30
C ASP A 288 20.35 -3.74 32.05
N TYR A 289 19.15 -4.30 31.84
CA TYR A 289 17.89 -3.55 31.75
C TYR A 289 17.67 -2.66 32.96
N ILE A 290 17.73 -3.21 34.18
CA ILE A 290 17.47 -2.44 35.41
C ILE A 290 18.48 -1.31 35.58
N THR A 291 19.76 -1.61 35.32
CA THR A 291 20.86 -0.66 35.48
C THR A 291 20.77 0.48 34.48
N ARG A 292 20.40 0.21 33.22
CA ARG A 292 20.35 1.21 32.15
C ARG A 292 19.05 1.99 32.08
N SER A 293 17.93 1.35 32.43
CA SER A 293 16.60 1.97 32.36
C SER A 293 16.19 2.66 33.67
N GLY A 294 16.73 2.22 34.81
CA GLY A 294 16.27 2.64 36.12
C GLY A 294 14.84 2.19 36.45
N ASP A 295 14.27 1.26 35.67
CA ASP A 295 12.90 0.80 35.84
C ASP A 295 12.75 -0.06 37.09
N ALA A 296 12.03 0.44 38.09
CA ALA A 296 11.74 -0.25 39.34
C ALA A 296 10.46 -1.11 39.29
N THR A 297 9.74 -1.14 38.15
CA THR A 297 8.49 -1.90 38.02
C THR A 297 8.69 -3.39 37.81
N TYR A 298 9.87 -3.80 37.35
CA TYR A 298 10.24 -5.19 37.12
C TYR A 298 11.45 -5.61 37.94
N ALA A 299 11.48 -6.88 38.32
CA ALA A 299 12.65 -7.55 38.87
C ALA A 299 13.31 -8.45 37.79
N VAL A 300 14.60 -8.73 37.96
CA VAL A 300 15.34 -9.67 37.11
C VAL A 300 14.64 -11.03 37.06
N GLY A 301 14.49 -11.58 35.86
CA GLY A 301 13.79 -12.84 35.58
C GLY A 301 12.28 -12.70 35.33
N GLN A 302 11.68 -11.54 35.59
CA GLN A 302 10.29 -11.29 35.18
C GLN A 302 10.19 -11.07 33.67
N ARG A 303 9.01 -11.29 33.10
CA ARG A 303 8.72 -10.96 31.71
C ARG A 303 8.02 -9.61 31.62
N LEU A 304 8.46 -8.78 30.68
CA LEU A 304 7.78 -7.54 30.31
C LEU A 304 6.32 -7.80 29.90
N VAL A 305 5.45 -6.91 30.35
CA VAL A 305 4.05 -6.81 29.90
C VAL A 305 3.86 -5.42 29.26
N ILE A 306 3.72 -5.42 27.94
CA ILE A 306 3.53 -4.18 27.17
C ILE A 306 2.06 -3.79 27.18
N LYS A 307 1.78 -2.55 27.58
CA LYS A 307 0.43 -1.98 27.60
C LYS A 307 0.22 -1.04 26.40
N GLU A 308 -1.03 -0.89 25.99
CA GLU A 308 -1.45 0.07 24.95
C GLU A 308 -0.91 1.48 25.23
N SER A 309 -1.07 1.97 26.47
CA SER A 309 -0.62 3.31 26.86
C SER A 309 0.89 3.50 26.69
N ALA A 310 1.69 2.46 26.94
CA ALA A 310 3.14 2.50 26.77
C ALA A 310 3.52 2.59 25.28
N VAL A 311 2.82 1.87 24.41
CA VAL A 311 3.03 1.93 22.95
C VAL A 311 2.66 3.32 22.41
N LEU A 312 1.52 3.88 22.84
CA LEU A 312 1.08 5.20 22.41
C LEU A 312 2.01 6.31 22.89
N GLU A 313 2.46 6.23 24.15
CA GLU A 313 3.45 7.15 24.70
C GLU A 313 4.77 7.08 23.91
N PHE A 314 5.28 5.86 23.67
CA PHE A 314 6.53 5.69 22.94
C PHE A 314 6.45 6.23 21.50
N ALA A 315 5.35 5.94 20.80
CA ALA A 315 5.09 6.47 19.47
C ALA A 315 5.05 8.01 19.47
N GLY A 316 4.45 8.64 20.48
CA GLY A 316 4.41 10.09 20.63
C GLY A 316 5.79 10.71 20.85
N LEU A 317 6.61 10.14 21.74
CA LEU A 317 7.97 10.61 21.99
C LEU A 317 8.86 10.50 20.75
N ILE A 318 8.74 9.40 20.01
CA ILE A 318 9.48 9.18 18.77
C ILE A 318 9.00 10.09 17.65
N GLU A 319 7.69 10.34 17.53
CA GLU A 319 7.16 11.33 16.59
C GLU A 319 7.67 12.74 16.87
N GLN A 320 7.75 13.13 18.16
CA GLN A 320 8.34 14.40 18.58
C GLN A 320 9.81 14.51 18.14
N LEU A 321 10.62 13.47 18.39
CA LEU A 321 12.00 13.42 17.93
C LEU A 321 12.08 13.52 16.41
N GLY A 322 11.38 12.63 15.69
CA GLY A 322 11.40 12.58 14.22
C GLY A 322 11.01 13.91 13.60
N SER A 323 9.96 14.56 14.11
CA SER A 323 9.51 15.88 13.66
C SER A 323 10.56 16.97 13.88
N ALA A 324 11.29 16.93 14.99
CA ALA A 324 12.37 17.87 15.25
C ALA A 324 13.58 17.64 14.32
N LEU A 325 13.92 16.38 14.02
CA LEU A 325 14.97 16.05 13.04
C LEU A 325 14.60 16.55 11.64
N LEU A 326 13.34 16.41 11.25
CA LEU A 326 12.84 16.87 9.94
C LEU A 326 12.83 18.39 9.81
N LYS A 327 12.42 19.12 10.85
CA LYS A 327 12.44 20.59 10.87
C LYS A 327 13.85 21.16 10.80
N SER A 328 14.83 20.43 11.31
CA SER A 328 16.24 20.83 11.28
C SER A 328 16.97 20.35 10.02
N SER A 329 16.30 19.62 9.12
CA SER A 329 16.85 19.20 7.82
C SER A 329 16.80 20.36 6.80
N PRO A 330 17.84 20.53 5.96
CA PRO A 330 17.85 21.55 4.91
C PRO A 330 16.79 21.30 3.80
N PHE A 331 16.10 20.16 3.80
CA PHE A 331 15.06 19.79 2.83
C PHE A 331 13.65 20.30 3.18
N HIS A 332 13.50 21.34 3.99
CA HIS A 332 12.20 21.98 4.16
C HIS A 332 11.76 22.60 2.84
N CYS A 333 10.95 21.85 2.09
CA CYS A 333 10.14 22.35 1.00
C CYS A 333 9.18 23.37 1.62
N GLY A 334 9.28 24.62 1.17
CA GLY A 334 8.64 25.76 1.80
C GLY A 334 7.14 25.63 1.93
N ASP A 335 6.62 26.08 3.07
CA ASP A 335 5.24 26.56 3.14
C ASP A 335 5.15 27.83 2.29
N SER A 336 4.37 27.76 1.21
CA SER A 336 3.75 28.88 0.50
C SER A 336 2.34 28.47 0.13
#